data_AF-A0A7W6IDP0-F1
#
_entry.id   AF-A0A7W6IDP0-F1
#
_cell.length_a   1.000
_cell.length_b   1.000
_cell.length_c   1.000
_cell.angle_alpha   90.00
_cell.angle_beta   90.00
_cell.angle_gamma   90.00
#
_symmetry.space_group_name_H-M   'P 1'
#
loop_
_entity.id
_entity.type
_entity.pdbx_description
1 polymer ?
#
loop_
_entity_poly.entity_id
_entity_poly.type
_entity_poly.pdbx_seq_one_letter_code
_entity_poly.pdbx_strand_id
1 'polypeptide(L)' 'MRSARYLREMEVLRQMVEGQSCKATGRSLNLAEATVKVHRKTIMKKIGTRNAPHAVAIALRTGLVPMEA' A
#
# COMPACT_ATOMS: atom_id res chain seq x y z
N MET A 1 10.13 -5.67 17.24
CA MET A 1 8.65 -5.73 17.17
C MET A 1 8.10 -4.70 16.17
N ARG A 2 8.00 -5.02 14.88
CA ARG A 2 7.28 -4.19 13.86
C ARG A 2 6.39 -5.01 12.92
N SER A 3 6.14 -6.29 13.24
CA SER A 3 5.70 -7.30 12.26
C SER A 3 4.21 -7.20 11.87
N ALA A 4 3.31 -6.83 12.79
CA ALA A 4 1.87 -6.80 12.50
C ALA A 4 1.45 -5.63 11.57
N ARG A 5 2.18 -4.52 11.62
CA ARG A 5 1.85 -3.32 10.81
C ARG A 5 2.37 -3.44 9.37
N TYR A 6 3.49 -4.16 9.20
CA TYR A 6 4.10 -4.40 7.89
C TYR A 6 3.21 -5.23 6.96
N LEU A 7 2.49 -6.24 7.49
CA LEU A 7 1.55 -7.04 6.71
C LEU A 7 0.44 -6.16 6.09
N ARG A 8 -0.23 -5.34 6.91
CA ARG A 8 -1.27 -4.43 6.39
C ARG A 8 -0.73 -3.37 5.43
N GLU A 9 0.48 -2.90 5.66
CA GLU A 9 1.14 -1.96 4.75
C GLU A 9 1.44 -2.60 3.39
N MET A 10 1.83 -3.87 3.36
CA MET A 10 2.02 -4.64 2.12
C MET A 10 0.70 -4.92 1.41
N GLU A 11 -0.36 -5.28 2.13
CA GLU A 11 -1.70 -5.47 1.56
C GLU A 11 -2.24 -4.18 0.92
N VAL A 12 -2.09 -3.04 1.61
CA VAL A 12 -2.47 -1.73 1.06
C VAL A 12 -1.62 -1.38 -0.16
N LEU A 13 -0.31 -1.68 -0.14
CA LEU A 13 0.56 -1.44 -1.27
C LEU A 13 0.19 -2.31 -2.48
N ARG A 14 -0.20 -3.57 -2.28
CA ARG A 14 -0.69 -4.47 -3.34
C ARG A 14 -1.92 -3.90 -4.02
N GLN A 15 -2.91 -3.50 -3.22
CA GLN A 15 -4.13 -2.88 -3.73
C GLN A 15 -3.86 -1.55 -4.46
N MET A 16 -2.85 -0.78 -4.03
CA MET A 16 -2.41 0.40 -4.78
C MET A 16 -1.84 0.05 -6.16
N VAL A 17 -1.04 -1.01 -6.25
CA VAL A 17 -0.46 -1.49 -7.51
C VAL A 17 -1.55 -2.00 -8.44
N GLU A 18 -2.57 -2.66 -7.91
CA GLU A 18 -3.77 -3.10 -8.64
C GLU A 18 -4.69 -1.94 -9.09
N GLY A 19 -4.36 -0.68 -8.76
CA GLY A 19 -5.14 0.49 -9.14
C GLY A 19 -6.42 0.69 -8.31
N GLN A 20 -6.55 0.01 -7.16
CA GLN A 20 -7.72 0.14 -6.31
C GLN A 20 -7.78 1.52 -5.63
N SER A 21 -8.98 2.08 -5.57
CA SER A 21 -9.24 3.32 -4.83
C SER A 21 -9.19 3.09 -3.32
N CYS A 22 -8.89 4.13 -2.53
CA CYS A 22 -8.85 4.02 -1.06
C CYS A 22 -10.12 3.39 -0.46
N LYS A 23 -11.28 3.70 -1.05
CA LYS A 23 -12.58 3.14 -0.66
C LYS A 23 -12.70 1.65 -0.96
N ALA A 24 -12.19 1.20 -2.11
CA ALA A 24 -12.20 -0.21 -2.51
C ALA A 24 -11.19 -1.02 -1.67
N THR A 25 -9.96 -0.51 -1.50
CA THR A 25 -8.97 -1.09 -0.59
C THR A 25 -9.49 -1.20 0.84
N GLY A 26 -10.19 -0.18 1.33
CA GLY A 26 -10.83 -0.20 2.64
C GLY A 26 -11.85 -1.31 2.77
N ARG A 27 -12.71 -1.51 1.75
CA ARG A 27 -13.65 -2.63 1.71
C ARG A 27 -12.96 -3.98 1.68
N SER A 28 -11.93 -4.13 0.83
CA SER A 28 -11.19 -5.39 0.69
C SER A 28 -10.47 -5.80 1.98
N LEU A 29 -9.93 -4.84 2.72
CA LEU A 29 -9.14 -5.09 3.93
C LEU A 29 -9.95 -4.91 5.23
N ASN A 30 -11.27 -4.68 5.14
CA ASN A 30 -12.11 -4.30 6.29
C ASN A 30 -11.54 -3.11 7.10
N LEU A 31 -11.05 -2.09 6.39
CA LEU A 31 -10.47 -0.87 6.95
C LEU A 31 -11.28 0.37 6.55
N ALA A 32 -11.31 1.35 7.44
CA ALA A 32 -11.82 2.68 7.09
C ALA A 32 -10.90 3.34 6.04
N GLU A 33 -11.48 4.12 5.12
CA GLU A 33 -10.73 4.85 4.09
C GLU A 33 -9.65 5.76 4.70
N ALA A 34 -9.96 6.40 5.83
CA ALA A 34 -9.01 7.22 6.58
C ALA A 34 -7.79 6.41 7.04
N THR A 35 -8.01 5.17 7.51
CA THR A 35 -6.94 4.26 7.92
C THR A 35 -6.08 3.83 6.73
N VAL A 36 -6.69 3.55 5.58
CA VAL A 36 -5.95 3.28 4.32
C VAL A 36 -5.05 4.47 3.96
N LYS A 37 -5.56 5.72 4.03
CA LYS A 37 -4.75 6.93 3.78
C LYS A 37 -3.56 7.05 4.74
N VAL A 38 -3.72 6.70 6.01
CA VAL A 38 -2.63 6.68 7.00
C VAL A 38 -1.59 5.62 6.65
N HIS A 39 -2.01 4.42 6.25
CA HIS A 39 -1.10 3.37 5.79
C HIS A 39 -0.32 3.81 4.54
N ARG A 40 -1.00 4.36 3.52
CA ARG A 40 -0.36 4.89 2.30
C ARG A 40 0.71 5.93 2.62
N LYS A 41 0.41 6.90 3.50
CA LYS A 41 1.40 7.90 3.95
C LYS A 41 2.60 7.26 4.65
N THR A 42 2.35 6.25 5.49
CA THR A 42 3.42 5.56 6.23
C THR A 42 4.32 4.77 5.28
N ILE A 43 3.73 4.04 4.34
CA ILE A 43 4.44 3.30 3.29
C ILE A 43 5.28 4.26 2.48
N MET A 44 4.68 5.32 1.95
CA MET A 44 5.36 6.36 1.17
C MET A 44 6.55 6.95 1.92
N LYS A 45 6.40 7.24 3.22
CA LYS A 45 7.49 7.73 4.07
C LYS A 45 8.61 6.69 4.24
N LYS A 46 8.28 5.40 4.34
CA LYS A 46 9.26 4.31 4.45
C LYS A 46 10.06 4.09 3.16
N ILE A 47 9.41 4.14 2.00
CA ILE A 47 10.06 3.95 0.69
C ILE A 47 10.57 5.26 0.07
N GLY A 48 10.43 6.39 0.77
CA GLY A 48 10.93 7.70 0.33
C GLY A 48 10.17 8.32 -0.85
N THR A 49 8.89 8.01 -1.04
CA THR A 49 8.08 8.51 -2.17
C THR A 49 7.15 9.66 -1.76
N ARG A 50 6.89 10.55 -2.72
CA ARG A 50 6.06 11.74 -2.52
C ARG A 50 4.62 11.59 -3.02
N ASN A 51 4.35 10.63 -3.90
CA ASN A 51 3.02 10.40 -4.45
C ASN A 51 2.74 8.89 -4.65
N ALA A 52 1.46 8.55 -4.71
CA ALA A 52 0.97 7.19 -4.92
C ALA A 52 1.51 6.51 -6.20
N PRO A 53 1.52 7.15 -7.39
CA PRO A 53 2.04 6.50 -8.59
C PRO A 53 3.54 6.23 -8.51
N HIS A 54 4.34 7.11 -7.89
CA HIS A 54 5.76 6.84 -7.66
C HIS A 54 5.94 5.69 -6.66
N ALA A 55 5.11 5.61 -5.61
CA ALA A 55 5.11 4.45 -4.71
C ALA A 55 4.84 3.13 -5.44
N VAL A 56 3.84 3.11 -6.33
CA VAL A 56 3.52 1.94 -7.17
C VAL A 56 4.68 1.59 -8.10
N ALA A 57 5.27 2.57 -8.78
CA ALA A 57 6.40 2.36 -9.68
C ALA A 57 7.63 1.80 -8.95
N ILE A 58 7.93 2.28 -7.73
CA ILE A 58 9.00 1.69 -6.91
C ILE A 58 8.64 0.26 -6.51
N ALA A 59 7.42 0.04 -6.03
CA ALA A 59 6.97 -1.26 -5.56
C ALA A 59 7.06 -2.34 -6.65
N LEU A 60 6.68 -1.98 -7.89
CA LEU A 60 6.85 -2.81 -9.08
C LEU A 60 8.33 -3.02 -9.44
N ARG A 61 9.12 -1.95 -9.51
CA ARG A 61 10.54 -2.03 -9.89
C ARG A 61 11.41 -2.80 -8.91
N THR A 62 11.07 -2.75 -7.63
CA THR A 62 11.82 -3.41 -6.55
C THR A 62 11.31 -4.82 -6.24
N GLY A 63 10.19 -5.25 -6.86
CA GLY A 63 9.55 -6.53 -6.54
C GLY A 63 9.02 -6.59 -5.11
N LEU A 64 8.76 -5.44 -4.47
CA LEU A 64 8.30 -5.36 -3.08
C LEU A 64 6.91 -5.97 -2.88
N VAL A 65 6.14 -6.07 -3.97
CA VAL A 65 4.83 -6.71 -3.99
C VAL A 65 4.88 -7.86 -4.97
N PRO A 66 4.56 -9.10 -4.55
CA PRO A 66 4.34 -10.16 -5.51
C PRO A 66 3.11 -9.81 -6.34
N MET A 67 3.30 -9.56 -7.63
CA MET A 67 2.21 -9.63 -8.59
C MET A 67 1.94 -11.12 -8.78
N GLU A 68 1.02 -11.69 -7.97
CA GLU A 68 0.45 -12.96 -8.38
C GLU A 68 -0.43 -12.66 -9.59
N ALA A 69 0.06 -13.12 -10.75
CA ALA A 69 -0.62 -13.09 -12.03
C ALA A 69 -1.78 -14.09 -12.06
#